data_AF-A0A2U1LJ74-F1
#
_entry.id   AF-A0A2U1LJ74-F1
#
_cell.length_a   1.000
_cell.length_b   1.000
_cell.length_c   1.000
_cell.angle_alpha   90.00
_cell.angle_beta   90.00
_cell.angle_gamma   90.00
#
_symmetry.space_group_name_H-M   'P 1'
#
loop_
_entity.id
_entity.type
_entity.pdbx_description
1 polymer ?
#
loop_
_entity_poly.entity_id
_entity_poly.type
_entity_poly.pdbx_seq_one_letter_code
_entity_poly.pdbx_strand_id
1 'polypeptide(L)'
;MSTDSVEEDSNSNNSRPPLWKFVTVEGKISGGGNVRFTCNYCNKSFTGSYFRVKSHLLKIGGTGVAKCLKVSSNDLVMMQREQGEFETRAAKVLPKQVPLLTSNSRTNSFSSSASTGPSMGTRLMIISH
;
A
#
# COMPACT_ATOMS: atom_id res chain seq x y z
N MET A 1 37.60 16.23 19.65
CA MET A 1 36.69 16.58 18.54
C MET A 1 36.99 15.64 17.38
N SER A 2 36.19 14.61 17.16
CA SER A 2 36.27 13.78 15.95
C SER A 2 35.07 14.12 15.10
N THR A 3 35.37 14.53 13.89
CA THR A 3 34.46 15.06 12.89
C THR A 3 33.51 13.98 12.39
N ASP A 4 32.24 14.27 12.59
CA ASP A 4 31.07 13.72 11.90
C ASP A 4 31.23 13.85 10.38
N SER A 5 31.35 12.72 9.69
CA SER A 5 31.23 12.59 8.23
C SER A 5 31.16 11.10 7.89
N VAL A 6 29.98 10.51 8.06
CA VAL A 6 29.49 9.50 7.11
C VAL A 6 28.04 9.85 6.81
N GLU A 7 27.84 10.33 5.59
CA GLU A 7 26.54 10.68 5.02
C GLU A 7 25.62 9.46 5.09
N GLU A 8 24.46 9.62 5.72
CA GLU A 8 23.40 8.61 5.78
C GLU A 8 22.79 8.38 4.38
N ASP A 9 23.45 7.59 3.54
CA ASP A 9 22.75 6.72 2.59
C ASP A 9 22.38 5.44 3.34
N SER A 10 21.32 5.54 4.13
CA SER A 10 20.81 4.47 4.98
C SER A 10 20.24 3.34 4.12
N ASN A 11 21.16 2.46 3.72
CA ASN A 11 21.06 1.07 3.28
C ASN A 11 19.80 0.36 3.81
N SER A 12 18.65 0.65 3.20
CA SER A 12 17.35 0.04 3.51
C SER A 12 17.09 -1.20 2.64
N ASN A 13 18.15 -1.85 2.19
CA ASN A 13 18.08 -2.99 1.26
C ASN A 13 17.43 -4.24 1.88
N ASN A 14 17.26 -4.28 3.21
CA ASN A 14 16.61 -5.38 3.93
C ASN A 14 15.12 -5.16 4.27
N SER A 15 14.59 -3.95 4.04
CA SER A 15 13.17 -3.64 4.28
C SER A 15 12.36 -3.51 2.99
N ARG A 16 13.04 -3.49 1.84
CA ARG A 16 12.36 -3.39 0.55
C ARG A 16 11.71 -4.73 0.22
N PRO A 17 10.42 -4.75 -0.18
CA PRO A 17 9.73 -6.00 -0.45
C PRO A 17 10.44 -6.83 -1.52
N PRO A 18 10.47 -8.16 -1.38
CA PRO A 18 11.22 -9.07 -2.26
C PRO A 18 10.83 -8.93 -3.73
N LEU A 19 9.55 -8.67 -4.02
CA LEU A 19 9.05 -8.61 -5.39
C LEU A 19 9.66 -7.46 -6.22
N TRP A 20 10.24 -6.44 -5.57
CA TRP A 20 10.96 -5.38 -6.30
C TRP A 20 12.23 -5.86 -7.00
N LYS A 21 12.75 -7.06 -6.68
CA LYS A 21 13.88 -7.65 -7.39
C LYS A 21 13.53 -8.02 -8.84
N PHE A 22 12.26 -8.29 -9.11
CA PHE A 22 11.78 -8.74 -10.42
C PHE A 22 11.26 -7.62 -11.33
N VAL A 23 11.41 -6.36 -10.90
CA VAL A 23 11.03 -5.18 -11.67
C VAL A 23 12.16 -4.15 -11.62
N THR A 24 12.39 -3.47 -12.73
CA THR A 24 13.32 -2.34 -12.81
C THR A 24 12.55 -1.05 -12.51
N VAL A 25 13.00 -0.28 -11.51
CA VAL A 25 12.37 1.01 -11.17
C VAL A 25 13.05 2.11 -11.95
N GLU A 26 12.32 2.72 -12.86
CA GLU A 26 12.83 3.74 -13.78
C GLU A 26 12.86 5.14 -13.14
N GLY A 27 12.15 5.36 -12.03
CA GLY A 27 12.14 6.63 -11.31
C GLY A 27 10.82 6.98 -10.62
N LYS A 28 10.86 8.06 -9.83
CA LYS A 28 9.69 8.67 -9.20
C LYS A 28 9.03 9.62 -10.19
N ILE A 29 7.71 9.70 -10.19
CA ILE A 29 6.99 10.65 -11.04
C ILE A 29 6.95 11.98 -10.30
N SER A 30 7.39 13.05 -10.96
CA SER A 30 7.40 14.39 -10.37
C SER A 30 5.97 14.82 -10.01
N GLY A 31 5.76 15.23 -8.76
CA GLY A 31 4.44 15.64 -8.26
C GLY A 31 3.55 14.53 -7.67
N GLY A 32 4.08 13.33 -7.38
CA GLY A 32 3.28 12.27 -6.74
C GLY A 32 4.09 11.19 -6.00
N GLY A 33 3.37 10.32 -5.28
CA GLY A 33 3.94 9.17 -4.55
C GLY A 33 4.11 7.91 -5.40
N ASN A 34 3.78 7.95 -6.69
CA ASN A 34 3.83 6.80 -7.58
C ASN A 34 5.20 6.70 -8.27
N VAL A 35 5.63 5.47 -8.51
CA VAL A 35 6.86 5.19 -9.25
C VAL A 35 6.53 4.54 -10.59
N ARG A 36 7.39 4.80 -11.57
CA ARG A 36 7.40 4.05 -12.84
C ARG A 36 8.30 2.83 -12.69
N PHE A 37 7.80 1.66 -13.09
CA PHE A 37 8.53 0.41 -13.04
C PHE A 37 8.28 -0.42 -14.29
N THR A 38 9.28 -1.20 -14.69
CA THR A 38 9.23 -2.10 -15.85
C THR A 38 9.39 -3.53 -15.38
N CYS A 39 8.49 -4.42 -15.82
CA CYS A 39 8.59 -5.83 -15.47
C CYS A 39 9.69 -6.53 -16.27
N ASN A 40 10.61 -7.24 -15.61
CA ASN A 40 11.73 -7.91 -16.26
C ASN A 40 11.32 -9.15 -17.07
N TYR A 41 10.16 -9.75 -16.75
CA TYR A 41 9.63 -10.88 -17.50
C TYR A 41 8.96 -10.44 -18.79
N CYS A 42 8.13 -9.40 -18.73
CA CYS A 42 7.31 -9.00 -19.87
C CYS A 42 7.65 -7.67 -20.53
N ASN A 43 8.64 -6.96 -20.00
CA ASN A 43 9.14 -5.67 -20.47
C ASN A 43 8.04 -4.62 -20.64
N LYS A 44 6.95 -4.74 -19.86
CA LYS A 44 5.87 -3.76 -19.82
C LYS A 44 6.15 -2.77 -18.71
N SER A 45 6.04 -1.49 -19.01
CA SER A 45 6.12 -0.39 -18.06
C SER A 45 4.76 -0.13 -17.42
N PHE A 46 4.75 0.09 -16.12
CA PHE A 46 3.58 0.43 -15.34
C PHE A 46 3.92 1.57 -14.38
N THR A 47 2.88 2.30 -13.97
CA THR A 47 2.98 3.32 -12.94
C THR A 47 2.16 2.88 -11.73
N GLY A 48 2.76 2.90 -10.56
CA GLY A 48 2.03 2.60 -9.34
C GLY A 48 2.91 2.25 -8.15
N SER A 49 2.23 1.89 -7.07
CA SER A 49 2.85 1.44 -5.83
C SER A 49 3.09 -0.07 -5.86
N TYR A 50 3.68 -0.58 -4.78
CA TYR A 50 3.98 -2.00 -4.59
C TYR A 50 2.81 -2.95 -4.86
N PHE A 51 1.59 -2.55 -4.52
CA PHE A 51 0.38 -3.33 -4.80
C PHE A 51 0.27 -3.72 -6.28
N ARG A 52 0.59 -2.80 -7.18
CA ARG A 52 0.52 -3.01 -8.64
C ARG A 52 1.59 -3.99 -9.11
N VAL A 53 2.79 -3.92 -8.53
CA VAL A 53 3.89 -4.87 -8.75
C VAL A 53 3.46 -6.28 -8.30
N LYS A 54 2.89 -6.39 -7.09
CA LYS A 54 2.37 -7.65 -6.52
C LYS A 54 1.30 -8.25 -7.42
N SER A 55 0.30 -7.49 -7.84
CA SER A 55 -0.79 -7.99 -8.70
C SER A 55 -0.29 -8.44 -10.08
N HIS A 56 0.65 -7.69 -10.66
CA HIS A 56 1.23 -8.02 -11.96
C HIS A 56 2.01 -9.35 -11.93
N LEU A 57 2.91 -9.50 -10.95
CA LEU A 57 3.78 -10.68 -10.80
C LEU A 57 2.98 -11.91 -10.35
N LEU A 58 2.13 -11.78 -9.32
CA LEU A 58 1.34 -12.89 -8.75
C LEU A 58 0.05 -13.21 -9.53
N LYS A 59 -0.18 -12.56 -10.68
CA LYS A 59 -1.36 -12.75 -11.55
C LYS A 59 -2.70 -12.58 -10.81
N ILE A 60 -2.76 -11.66 -9.83
CA ILE A 60 -3.97 -11.38 -9.04
C ILE A 60 -4.94 -10.54 -9.89
N GLY A 61 -6.10 -11.11 -10.21
CA GLY A 61 -7.17 -10.45 -10.97
C GLY A 61 -7.88 -9.33 -10.21
N GLY A 62 -8.72 -8.56 -10.92
CA GLY A 62 -9.60 -7.55 -10.31
C GLY A 62 -8.92 -6.26 -9.85
N THR A 63 -7.63 -6.10 -10.11
CA THR A 63 -6.84 -4.96 -9.61
C THR A 63 -6.64 -3.86 -10.64
N GLY A 64 -7.08 -4.03 -11.89
CA GLY A 64 -6.87 -3.05 -12.97
C GLY A 64 -5.42 -2.97 -13.44
N VAL A 65 -4.60 -4.00 -13.20
CA VAL A 65 -3.28 -4.18 -13.83
C VAL A 65 -3.30 -5.45 -14.66
N ALA A 66 -2.68 -5.40 -15.83
CA ALA A 66 -2.48 -6.59 -16.64
C ALA A 66 -1.61 -7.61 -15.90
N LYS A 67 -2.06 -8.86 -15.81
CA LYS A 67 -1.26 -9.97 -15.30
C LYS A 67 -0.04 -10.23 -16.19
N CYS A 68 1.10 -10.60 -15.61
CA CYS A 68 2.25 -11.01 -16.40
C CYS A 68 1.99 -12.38 -17.03
N LEU A 69 2.10 -12.50 -18.36
CA LEU A 69 1.93 -13.78 -19.06
C LEU A 69 3.25 -14.57 -19.17
N LYS A 70 4.40 -13.90 -19.01
CA LYS A 70 5.73 -14.51 -19.16
C LYS A 70 6.32 -15.06 -17.87
N VAL A 71 5.71 -14.77 -16.71
CA VAL A 71 6.10 -15.39 -15.43
C VAL A 71 5.67 -16.85 -15.45
N SER A 72 6.63 -17.76 -15.24
CA SER A 72 6.39 -19.21 -15.15
C SER A 72 5.70 -19.56 -13.84
N SER A 73 4.99 -20.69 -13.81
CA SER A 73 4.34 -21.19 -12.60
C SER A 73 5.33 -21.45 -11.47
N ASN A 74 6.56 -21.85 -11.80
CA ASN A 74 7.60 -22.09 -10.80
C ASN A 74 8.01 -20.77 -10.10
N ASP A 75 8.26 -19.73 -10.90
CA ASP A 75 8.60 -18.40 -10.38
C ASP A 75 7.45 -17.79 -9.55
N LEU A 76 6.18 -18.04 -9.92
CA LEU A 76 5.03 -17.62 -9.11
C LEU A 76 5.07 -18.19 -7.70
N VAL A 77 5.33 -19.49 -7.57
CA VAL A 77 5.36 -20.17 -6.27
C VAL A 77 6.49 -19.62 -5.41
N MET A 78 7.67 -19.41 -6.00
CA MET A 78 8.82 -18.81 -5.33
C MET A 78 8.49 -17.38 -4.84
N MET A 79 7.98 -16.54 -5.74
CA MET A 79 7.58 -15.16 -5.43
C MET A 79 6.49 -15.09 -4.36
N GLN A 80 5.50 -15.98 -4.39
CA GLN A 80 4.41 -16.00 -3.42
C GLN A 80 4.89 -16.42 -2.03
N ARG A 81 5.79 -17.40 -1.94
CA ARG A 81 6.37 -17.86 -0.68
C ARG A 81 7.17 -16.74 -0.01
N GLU A 82 8.11 -16.16 -0.74
CA GLU A 82 8.99 -15.10 -0.22
C GLU A 82 8.18 -13.87 0.21
N GLN A 83 7.13 -13.55 -0.55
CA GLN A 83 6.22 -12.47 -0.22
C GLN A 83 5.38 -12.75 1.05
N GLY A 84 4.92 -13.99 1.23
CA GLY A 84 4.21 -14.40 2.44
C GLY A 84 5.08 -14.30 3.70
N GLU A 85 6.35 -14.70 3.60
CA GLU A 85 7.33 -14.56 4.68
C GLU A 85 7.61 -13.09 5.02
N PHE A 86 7.69 -12.23 4.00
CA PHE A 86 7.84 -10.80 4.19
C PHE A 86 6.62 -10.17 4.89
N GLU A 87 5.40 -10.52 4.47
CA GLU A 87 4.16 -10.01 5.07
C GLU A 87 3.95 -10.52 6.49
N THR A 88 4.27 -11.79 6.77
CA THR A 88 4.18 -12.37 8.11
C THR A 88 5.21 -11.76 9.07
N ARG A 89 6.44 -11.48 8.60
CA ARG A 89 7.42 -10.73 9.38
C ARG A 89 6.92 -9.32 9.66
N ALA A 90 6.43 -8.61 8.65
CA ALA A 90 5.85 -7.27 8.81
C ALA A 90 4.70 -7.24 9.84
N ALA A 91 3.84 -8.26 9.85
CA ALA A 91 2.78 -8.41 10.84
C ALA A 91 3.32 -8.72 12.26
N LYS A 92 4.43 -9.45 12.37
CA LYS A 92 5.08 -9.77 13.66
C LYS A 92 5.77 -8.57 14.30
N VAL A 93 6.19 -7.58 13.52
CA VAL A 93 6.80 -6.33 14.02
C VAL A 93 5.77 -5.29 14.48
N LEU A 94 4.49 -5.63 14.57
CA LEU A 94 3.49 -4.77 15.19
C LEU A 94 3.42 -5.05 16.71
N PRO A 95 4.14 -4.31 17.58
CA PRO A 95 3.80 -4.29 18.99
C PRO A 95 2.44 -3.61 19.15
N LYS A 96 1.48 -4.40 19.64
CA LYS A 96 0.53 -4.09 20.71
C LYS A 96 0.24 -2.58 20.98
N GLN A 97 -1.01 -2.18 20.69
CA GLN A 97 -1.91 -1.23 21.41
C GLN A 97 -1.47 0.23 21.62
N VAL A 98 -2.25 1.14 21.03
CA VAL A 98 -2.79 2.26 21.80
C VAL A 98 -4.26 1.93 22.13
N PRO A 99 -4.68 1.95 23.41
CA PRO A 99 -6.08 2.17 23.73
C PRO A 99 -6.48 3.47 23.05
N LEU A 100 -7.52 3.46 22.22
CA LEU A 100 -8.18 4.69 21.83
C LEU A 100 -8.75 5.32 23.11
N LEU A 101 -7.98 6.20 23.74
CA LEU A 101 -8.51 7.13 24.71
C LEU A 101 -9.33 8.14 23.90
N THR A 102 -10.62 7.89 23.76
CA THR A 102 -11.60 8.91 23.44
C THR A 102 -11.55 9.95 24.56
N SER A 103 -10.72 10.96 24.36
CA SER A 103 -10.79 12.21 25.11
C SER A 103 -12.12 12.87 24.78
N ASN A 104 -13.07 12.80 25.70
CA ASN A 104 -14.18 13.74 25.72
C ASN A 104 -14.39 14.19 27.17
N SER A 105 -13.56 15.15 27.58
CA SER A 105 -13.78 15.93 28.79
C SER A 105 -15.10 16.69 28.68
N ARG A 106 -15.97 16.38 29.65
CA ARG A 106 -17.23 16.99 30.08
C ARG A 106 -17.43 18.47 29.72
N THR A 107 -18.65 18.81 29.31
CA THR A 107 -19.62 19.81 29.87
C THR A 107 -20.82 19.80 28.90
N ASN A 108 -22.08 20.08 29.18
CA ASN A 108 -22.79 20.71 30.29
C ASN A 108 -24.25 20.19 30.22
N SER A 109 -24.88 19.94 31.36
CA SER A 109 -26.29 19.56 31.43
C SER A 109 -27.20 20.66 30.87
N PHE A 110 -28.10 20.31 29.97
CA PHE A 110 -29.42 20.93 29.87
C PHE A 110 -30.42 19.87 29.39
N SER A 111 -31.37 19.55 30.26
CA SER A 111 -32.52 18.74 29.94
C SER A 111 -33.38 19.49 28.93
N SER A 112 -33.89 18.82 27.89
CA SER A 112 -35.23 19.05 27.33
C SER A 112 -35.63 17.91 26.38
N SER A 113 -36.89 17.52 26.51
CA SER A 113 -37.60 16.39 25.94
C SER A 113 -37.89 16.48 24.43
N ALA A 114 -38.54 15.42 23.91
CA ALA A 114 -39.21 15.23 22.61
C ALA A 114 -38.33 14.54 21.54
N SER A 115 -38.52 13.25 21.26
CA SER A 115 -39.57 12.65 20.42
C SER A 115 -39.48 13.06 18.94
N THR A 116 -39.40 12.05 18.06
CA THR A 116 -39.88 11.98 16.65
C THR A 116 -38.81 11.90 15.53
N GLY A 117 -38.71 10.70 14.90
CA GLY A 117 -38.75 10.52 13.43
C GLY A 117 -37.43 10.38 12.63
N PRO A 118 -37.32 9.39 11.70
CA PRO A 118 -36.22 9.28 10.73
C PRO A 118 -36.53 10.05 9.43
N SER A 119 -35.53 10.53 8.69
CA SER A 119 -35.77 11.11 7.34
C SER A 119 -34.62 10.91 6.35
N MET A 120 -35.05 10.67 5.11
CA MET A 120 -34.36 10.14 3.93
C MET A 120 -33.26 11.03 3.35
N GLY A 121 -32.36 10.43 2.56
CA GLY A 121 -31.45 11.17 1.69
C GLY A 121 -30.73 10.30 0.66
N THR A 122 -31.46 9.83 -0.35
CA THR A 122 -30.94 9.03 -1.48
C THR A 122 -30.43 9.94 -2.60
N ARG A 123 -29.18 9.69 -3.04
CA ARG A 123 -28.61 9.76 -4.40
C ARG A 123 -28.89 10.99 -5.30
N LEU A 124 -27.82 11.67 -5.71
CA LEU A 124 -27.67 12.08 -7.12
C LEU A 124 -26.18 12.27 -7.52
N MET A 125 -25.71 11.45 -8.47
CA MET A 125 -24.47 11.69 -9.23
C MET A 125 -24.85 12.47 -10.48
N ILE A 126 -24.15 13.56 -10.79
CA ILE A 126 -24.29 14.27 -12.05
C ILE A 126 -22.96 14.20 -12.79
N ILE A 127 -22.99 13.51 -13.93
CA ILE A 127 -21.99 13.52 -14.98
C ILE A 127 -22.53 14.50 -16.03
N SER A 128 -21.74 15.44 -16.50
CA SER A 128 -22.06 16.22 -17.70
C SER A 128 -20.85 16.27 -18.63
N HIS A 129 -21.19 16.14 -19.90
CA HIS A 129 -20.41 15.88 -21.11
C HIS A 129 -19.77 17.14 -21.68
#